data_AF-A0A7Y7B1Z2-F1
#
_entry.id   AF-A0A7Y7B1Z2-F1
#
_cell.length_a   1.000
_cell.length_b   1.000
_cell.length_c   1.000
_cell.angle_alpha   90.00
_cell.angle_beta   90.00
_cell.angle_gamma   90.00
#
_symmetry.space_group_name_H-M   'P 1'
#
loop_
_entity.id
_entity.type
_entity.pdbx_description
1 polymer ?
#
loop_
_entity_poly.entity_id
_entity_poly.type
_entity_poly.pdbx_seq_one_letter_code
_entity_poly.pdbx_strand_id
1 'polypeptide(L)'
;MERTGRRPARRWTVAAVASAVAAAVALPATAAEAQSGPSGIAAKGAFLLDNGTNRELWSKDADTRRQMASTTKVMTAMTVLDSPGLDLNRQITVKQSYRDYVERTGASTADLRTGDKLTVRQMLYALLLPSGCDAANALADTFGTGSTEAARTASFITKMNHRAAELGMKNTKYDSFDGISQAGNNYT
;
A
#
# COMPACT_ATOMS: atom_id res chain seq x y z
N MET A 1 -44.37 -2.48 -92.58
CA MET A 1 -45.74 -2.73 -92.07
C MET A 1 -45.65 -4.05 -91.33
N GLU A 2 -45.99 -4.23 -90.06
CA GLU A 2 -46.90 -3.55 -89.15
C GLU A 2 -46.43 -3.66 -87.70
N ARG A 3 -47.13 -2.94 -86.83
CA ARG A 3 -46.70 -2.41 -85.53
C ARG A 3 -46.75 -3.43 -84.38
N THR A 4 -45.77 -3.26 -83.49
CA THR A 4 -45.63 -3.87 -82.17
C THR A 4 -46.69 -3.37 -81.19
N GLY A 5 -47.31 -4.31 -80.47
CA GLY A 5 -48.20 -4.04 -79.35
C GLY A 5 -47.43 -3.88 -78.02
N ARG A 6 -47.80 -2.88 -77.22
CA ARG A 6 -47.48 -2.78 -75.79
C ARG A 6 -48.77 -2.53 -75.02
N ARG A 7 -49.02 -3.34 -73.98
CA ARG A 7 -50.02 -3.09 -72.94
C ARG A 7 -49.33 -3.06 -71.56
N PRO A 8 -49.89 -2.33 -70.57
CA PRO A 8 -49.13 -1.80 -69.44
C PRO A 8 -49.12 -2.73 -68.22
N ALA A 9 -48.02 -2.72 -67.47
CA ALA A 9 -47.91 -3.42 -66.19
C ALA A 9 -48.33 -2.50 -65.02
N ARG A 10 -49.39 -2.89 -64.32
CA ARG A 10 -49.87 -2.27 -63.08
C ARG A 10 -49.03 -2.76 -61.91
N ARG A 11 -48.49 -1.82 -61.12
CA ARG A 11 -47.74 -2.07 -59.89
C ARG A 11 -48.69 -2.52 -58.78
N TRP A 12 -48.35 -3.62 -58.09
CA TRP A 12 -48.93 -4.02 -56.82
C TRP A 12 -47.82 -4.00 -55.77
N THR A 13 -47.92 -3.06 -54.83
CA THR A 13 -47.10 -3.02 -53.63
C THR A 13 -47.73 -3.93 -52.57
N VAL A 14 -47.03 -5.01 -52.20
CA VAL A 14 -47.37 -5.83 -51.03
C VAL A 14 -46.52 -5.34 -49.88
N ALA A 15 -47.16 -4.82 -48.83
CA ALA A 15 -46.48 -4.48 -47.58
C ALA A 15 -46.35 -5.76 -46.72
N ALA A 16 -45.12 -6.20 -46.50
CA ALA A 16 -44.82 -7.31 -45.59
C ALA A 16 -44.64 -6.76 -44.17
N VAL A 17 -45.52 -7.15 -43.25
CA VAL A 17 -45.37 -6.88 -41.81
C VAL A 17 -44.63 -8.05 -41.19
N ALA A 18 -43.33 -7.90 -40.96
CA ALA A 18 -42.53 -8.89 -40.24
C ALA A 18 -42.63 -8.60 -38.72
N SER A 19 -43.32 -9.46 -37.98
CA SER A 19 -43.33 -9.43 -36.52
C SER A 19 -42.08 -10.14 -35.99
N ALA A 20 -41.16 -9.39 -35.37
CA ALA A 20 -40.00 -9.96 -34.70
C ALA A 20 -40.37 -10.33 -33.25
N VAL A 21 -40.40 -11.62 -32.93
CA VAL A 21 -40.49 -12.10 -31.55
C VAL A 21 -39.06 -12.16 -30.99
N ALA A 22 -38.72 -11.22 -30.10
CA ALA A 22 -37.47 -11.25 -29.34
C ALA A 22 -37.63 -12.19 -28.14
N ALA A 23 -37.03 -13.38 -28.20
CA ALA A 23 -36.88 -14.25 -27.04
C ALA A 23 -35.75 -13.69 -26.15
N ALA A 24 -36.12 -13.05 -25.04
CA ALA A 24 -35.17 -12.62 -24.03
C ALA A 24 -34.64 -13.84 -23.27
N VAL A 25 -33.42 -14.27 -23.58
CA VAL A 25 -32.68 -15.24 -22.77
C VAL A 25 -32.21 -14.52 -21.52
N ALA A 26 -32.91 -14.72 -20.41
CA ALA A 26 -32.47 -14.25 -19.10
C ALA A 26 -31.26 -15.09 -18.66
N LEU A 27 -30.06 -14.51 -18.72
CA LEU A 27 -28.89 -15.07 -18.05
C LEU A 27 -29.13 -14.94 -16.53
N PRO A 28 -28.89 -15.99 -15.73
CA PRO A 28 -28.95 -15.85 -14.29
C PRO A 28 -27.82 -14.90 -13.87
N ALA A 29 -28.19 -13.68 -13.47
CA ALA A 29 -27.30 -12.83 -12.71
C ALA A 29 -27.09 -13.52 -11.36
N THR A 30 -25.93 -14.14 -11.17
CA THR A 30 -25.47 -14.48 -9.84
C THR A 30 -25.33 -13.16 -9.10
N ALA A 31 -26.34 -12.83 -8.28
CA ALA A 31 -26.21 -11.78 -7.30
C ALA A 31 -24.99 -12.15 -6.46
N ALA A 32 -23.90 -11.39 -6.60
CA ALA A 32 -22.77 -11.51 -5.71
C ALA A 32 -23.33 -11.33 -4.30
N GLU A 33 -23.34 -12.39 -3.49
CA GLU A 33 -23.67 -12.28 -2.08
C GLU A 33 -22.72 -11.21 -1.53
N ALA A 34 -23.27 -10.09 -1.07
CA ALA A 34 -22.51 -9.09 -0.36
C ALA A 34 -21.91 -9.81 0.85
N GLN A 35 -20.62 -10.13 0.78
CA GLN A 35 -19.93 -10.89 1.81
C GLN A 35 -20.11 -10.13 3.12
N SER A 36 -20.92 -10.69 4.03
CA SER A 36 -21.25 -10.04 5.29
C SER A 36 -19.95 -9.93 6.10
N GLY A 37 -19.34 -8.75 6.07
CA GLY A 37 -18.10 -8.49 6.79
C GLY A 37 -18.29 -8.37 8.30
N PRO A 38 -17.20 -8.18 9.05
CA PRO A 38 -17.25 -7.91 10.47
C PRO A 38 -18.16 -6.69 10.76
N SER A 39 -19.12 -6.86 11.66
CA SER A 39 -19.97 -5.76 12.13
C SER A 39 -19.31 -5.03 13.31
N GLY A 40 -19.71 -3.78 13.56
CA GLY A 40 -19.20 -3.00 14.71
C GLY A 40 -17.79 -2.44 14.57
N ILE A 41 -17.20 -2.42 13.37
CA ILE A 41 -15.86 -1.85 13.15
C ILE A 41 -15.90 -0.31 13.24
N ALA A 42 -15.42 0.21 14.37
CA ALA A 42 -15.32 1.64 14.65
C ALA A 42 -14.21 2.36 13.86
N ALA A 43 -13.21 1.62 13.35
CA ALA A 43 -12.11 2.19 12.58
C ALA A 43 -12.61 2.94 11.35
N LYS A 44 -11.93 4.04 11.00
CA LYS A 44 -12.26 4.84 9.80
C LYS A 44 -11.91 4.11 8.50
N GLY A 45 -10.91 3.23 8.52
CA GLY A 45 -10.54 2.39 7.39
C GLY A 45 -10.16 0.99 7.88
N ALA A 46 -10.47 -0.02 7.08
CA ALA A 46 -10.14 -1.41 7.37
C ALA A 46 -10.08 -2.23 6.08
N PHE A 47 -9.24 -3.26 6.07
CA PHE A 47 -9.08 -4.18 4.94
C PHE A 47 -8.80 -5.57 5.48
N LEU A 48 -9.48 -6.58 4.94
CA LEU A 48 -9.29 -7.99 5.28
C LEU A 48 -8.95 -8.76 4.01
N LEU A 49 -7.76 -9.36 4.01
CA LEU A 49 -7.20 -10.09 2.89
C LEU A 49 -7.03 -11.57 3.25
N ASP A 50 -7.40 -12.46 2.34
CA ASP A 50 -6.89 -13.84 2.35
C ASP A 50 -5.50 -13.85 1.71
N ASN A 51 -4.46 -14.05 2.51
CA ASN A 51 -3.07 -14.07 2.02
C ASN A 51 -2.76 -15.28 1.14
N GLY A 52 -3.49 -16.40 1.27
CA GLY A 52 -3.28 -17.59 0.46
C GLY A 52 -3.77 -17.41 -0.98
N THR A 53 -4.94 -16.81 -1.15
CA THR A 53 -5.53 -16.56 -2.48
C THR A 53 -5.30 -15.13 -2.99
N ASN A 54 -4.71 -14.26 -2.18
CA ASN A 54 -4.62 -12.82 -2.40
C ASN A 54 -5.97 -12.16 -2.73
N ARG A 55 -7.05 -12.65 -2.10
CA ARG A 55 -8.41 -12.19 -2.35
C ARG A 55 -8.84 -11.24 -1.24
N GLU A 56 -9.34 -10.07 -1.61
CA GLU A 56 -10.06 -9.21 -0.68
C GLU A 56 -11.32 -9.95 -0.18
N LEU A 57 -11.40 -10.14 1.14
CA LEU A 57 -12.56 -10.75 1.77
C LEU A 57 -13.57 -9.68 2.21
N TRP A 58 -13.08 -8.49 2.60
CA TRP A 58 -13.89 -7.36 3.02
C TRP A 58 -13.05 -6.08 3.16
N SER A 59 -13.67 -4.92 2.96
CA SER A 59 -13.04 -3.61 3.17
C SER A 59 -14.01 -2.53 3.66
N LYS A 60 -13.44 -1.46 4.23
CA LYS A 60 -14.10 -0.19 4.58
C LYS A 60 -13.12 0.95 4.31
N ASP A 61 -13.45 1.83 3.37
CA ASP A 61 -12.61 2.98 2.97
C ASP A 61 -11.12 2.63 2.75
N ALA A 62 -10.83 1.46 2.17
CA ALA A 62 -9.47 0.90 2.13
C ALA A 62 -8.46 1.74 1.34
N ASP A 63 -8.90 2.42 0.28
CA ASP A 63 -8.03 3.29 -0.55
C ASP A 63 -7.96 4.74 -0.06
N THR A 64 -8.63 5.07 1.04
CA THR A 64 -8.56 6.42 1.61
C THR A 64 -7.23 6.60 2.32
N ARG A 65 -6.41 7.54 1.81
CA ARG A 65 -5.12 7.89 2.43
C ARG A 65 -5.29 8.36 3.86
N ARG A 66 -4.52 7.79 4.78
CA ARG A 66 -4.52 8.13 6.21
C ARG A 66 -3.09 8.15 6.75
N GLN A 67 -2.88 8.96 7.79
CA GLN A 67 -1.63 8.91 8.54
C GLN A 67 -1.51 7.54 9.24
N MET A 68 -0.35 6.92 9.07
CA MET A 68 -0.13 5.54 9.49
C MET A 68 0.55 5.42 10.87
N ALA A 69 1.10 6.51 11.40
CA ALA A 69 1.89 6.51 12.64
C ALA A 69 2.90 5.34 12.64
N SER A 70 3.09 4.65 13.77
CA SER A 70 4.15 3.63 13.90
C SER A 70 4.02 2.40 13.02
N THR A 71 2.91 2.18 12.30
CA THR A 71 2.87 1.10 11.29
C THR A 71 3.83 1.37 10.12
N THR A 72 4.32 2.60 9.97
CA THR A 72 5.50 2.94 9.12
C THR A 72 6.69 2.03 9.35
N LYS A 73 6.90 1.58 10.60
CA LYS A 73 8.07 0.77 10.96
C LYS A 73 8.09 -0.61 10.29
N VAL A 74 6.95 -1.07 9.77
CA VAL A 74 6.90 -2.28 8.92
C VAL A 74 7.73 -2.07 7.65
N MET A 75 7.60 -0.91 6.99
CA MET A 75 8.43 -0.58 5.83
C MET A 75 9.89 -0.35 6.20
N THR A 76 10.17 0.24 7.37
CA THR A 76 11.54 0.38 7.89
C THR A 76 12.21 -0.98 8.07
N ALA A 77 11.51 -1.93 8.70
CA ALA A 77 12.01 -3.30 8.85
C ALA A 77 12.24 -3.97 7.50
N MET A 78 11.28 -3.86 6.57
CA MET A 78 11.38 -4.42 5.23
C MET A 78 12.57 -3.83 4.45
N THR A 79 12.77 -2.51 4.51
CA THR A 79 13.89 -1.82 3.84
C THR A 79 15.25 -2.25 4.39
N VAL A 80 15.34 -2.52 5.70
CA VAL A 80 16.55 -3.11 6.31
C VAL A 80 16.76 -4.54 5.83
N LEU A 81 15.71 -5.36 5.85
CA LEU A 81 15.77 -6.78 5.47
C LEU A 81 16.13 -6.97 3.98
N ASP A 82 15.71 -6.04 3.13
CA ASP A 82 16.00 -6.03 1.68
C ASP A 82 17.37 -5.41 1.36
N SER A 83 18.14 -4.96 2.37
CA SER A 83 19.44 -4.33 2.14
C SER A 83 20.47 -5.33 1.57
N PRO A 84 21.17 -4.99 0.46
CA PRO A 84 22.17 -5.88 -0.14
C PRO A 84 23.28 -6.25 0.84
N GLY A 85 23.61 -7.54 0.92
CA GLY A 85 24.67 -8.04 1.80
C GLY A 85 24.35 -7.91 3.29
N LEU A 86 23.07 -7.85 3.67
CA LEU A 86 22.64 -7.78 5.06
C LEU A 86 23.25 -8.89 5.90
N ASP A 87 23.96 -8.49 6.96
CA ASP A 87 24.34 -9.37 8.06
C ASP A 87 23.51 -9.02 9.29
N LEU A 88 22.65 -9.95 9.71
CA LEU A 88 21.81 -9.79 10.89
C LEU A 88 22.60 -9.73 12.20
N ASN A 89 23.85 -10.21 12.20
CA ASN A 89 24.75 -10.18 13.36
C ASN A 89 25.65 -8.94 13.37
N ARG A 90 25.63 -8.11 12.32
CA ARG A 90 26.34 -6.82 12.31
C ARG A 90 25.92 -6.01 13.53
N GLN A 91 26.91 -5.50 14.26
CA GLN A 91 26.64 -4.66 15.42
C GLN A 91 26.41 -3.21 15.00
N ILE A 92 25.42 -2.59 15.64
CA ILE A 92 25.11 -1.16 15.57
C ILE A 92 25.35 -0.59 16.96
N THR A 93 26.23 0.40 17.05
CA THR A 93 26.46 1.15 18.29
C THR A 93 25.37 2.21 18.43
N VAL A 94 24.68 2.21 19.58
CA VAL A 94 23.66 3.21 19.90
C VAL A 94 24.33 4.57 20.13
N LYS A 95 23.90 5.59 19.39
CA LYS A 95 24.37 6.97 19.55
C LYS A 95 23.47 7.75 20.49
N GLN A 96 24.04 8.77 21.13
CA GLN A 96 23.27 9.71 21.95
C GLN A 96 22.18 10.43 21.14
N SER A 97 22.45 10.73 19.85
CA SER A 97 21.49 11.36 18.94
C SER A 97 20.17 10.60 18.81
N TYR A 98 20.20 9.26 18.90
CA TYR A 98 18.99 8.43 18.81
C TYR A 98 18.11 8.59 20.06
N ARG A 99 18.73 8.77 21.23
CA ARG A 99 18.02 9.03 22.50
C ARG A 99 17.49 10.46 22.55
N ASP A 100 18.32 11.42 22.16
CA ASP A 100 17.92 12.83 22.09
C ASP A 100 16.74 13.03 21.11
N TYR A 101 16.68 12.22 20.06
CA TYR A 101 15.57 12.20 19.12
C TYR A 101 14.25 11.79 19.79
N VAL A 102 14.21 10.66 20.52
CA VAL A 102 12.97 10.20 21.16
C VAL A 102 12.53 11.12 22.29
N GLU A 103 13.48 11.70 23.04
CA GLU A 103 13.18 12.66 24.09
C GLU A 103 12.60 13.96 23.53
N ARG A 104 13.21 14.51 22.48
CA ARG A 104 12.71 15.73 21.81
C ARG A 104 11.33 15.55 21.19
N THR A 105 11.01 14.36 20.70
CA THR A 105 9.76 14.08 19.98
C THR A 105 8.67 13.49 20.87
N GLY A 106 8.98 13.07 22.11
CA GLY A 106 8.06 12.33 22.96
C GLY A 106 7.68 10.96 22.37
N ALA A 107 8.57 10.38 21.56
CA ALA A 107 8.31 9.15 20.82
C ALA A 107 8.42 7.89 21.69
N SER A 108 7.82 6.79 21.22
CA SER A 108 8.09 5.47 21.81
C SER A 108 9.56 5.09 21.66
N THR A 109 10.08 4.32 22.60
CA THR A 109 11.50 3.94 22.68
C THR A 109 11.62 2.49 23.14
N ALA A 110 12.66 1.81 22.66
CA ALA A 110 13.08 0.52 23.22
C ALA A 110 14.04 0.69 24.42
N ASP A 111 14.16 1.92 24.93
CA ASP A 111 15.05 2.33 26.02
C ASP A 111 16.52 1.98 25.76
N LEU A 112 16.97 2.14 24.50
CA LEU A 112 18.34 1.87 24.10
C LEU A 112 19.32 2.77 24.86
N ARG A 113 20.45 2.22 25.31
CA ARG A 113 21.48 2.98 26.04
C ARG A 113 22.62 3.38 25.12
N THR A 114 23.05 4.64 25.21
CA THR A 114 24.19 5.16 24.44
C THR A 114 25.44 4.31 24.69
N GLY A 115 26.10 3.90 23.62
CA GLY A 115 27.30 3.05 23.67
C GLY A 115 27.01 1.55 23.60
N ASP A 116 25.77 1.10 23.86
CA ASP A 116 25.40 -0.30 23.67
C ASP A 116 25.61 -0.73 22.22
N LYS A 117 25.95 -2.00 22.04
CA LYS A 117 26.12 -2.64 20.73
C LYS A 117 25.09 -3.74 20.57
N LEU A 118 24.10 -3.49 19.71
CA LEU A 118 23.08 -4.48 19.39
C LEU A 118 23.30 -4.97 17.97
N THR A 119 23.02 -6.25 17.75
CA THR A 119 22.95 -6.80 16.39
C THR A 119 21.80 -6.16 15.61
N VAL A 120 21.87 -6.15 14.28
CA VAL A 120 20.73 -5.71 13.44
C VAL A 120 19.46 -6.50 13.79
N ARG A 121 19.59 -7.80 14.06
CA ARG A 121 18.46 -8.63 14.54
C ARG A 121 17.82 -8.05 15.80
N GLN A 122 18.61 -7.72 16.82
CA GLN A 122 18.09 -7.13 18.06
C GLN A 122 17.50 -5.74 17.81
N MET A 123 18.08 -4.94 16.93
CA MET A 123 17.51 -3.65 16.52
C MET A 123 16.14 -3.80 15.84
N LEU A 124 15.95 -4.84 15.02
CA LEU A 124 14.63 -5.15 14.42
C LEU A 124 13.61 -5.58 15.48
N TYR A 125 14.02 -6.33 16.52
CA TYR A 125 13.14 -6.62 17.66
C TYR A 125 12.77 -5.34 18.43
N ALA A 126 13.76 -4.49 18.72
CA ALA A 126 13.55 -3.19 19.37
C ALA A 126 12.64 -2.26 18.54
N LEU A 127 12.73 -2.33 17.21
CA LEU A 127 11.88 -1.59 16.29
C LEU A 127 10.42 -2.06 16.34
N LEU A 128 10.17 -3.37 16.34
CA LEU A 128 8.84 -3.93 16.08
C LEU A 128 8.05 -4.29 17.35
N LEU A 129 8.71 -4.63 18.47
CA LEU A 129 8.02 -5.06 19.69
C LEU A 129 7.57 -3.86 20.55
N PRO A 130 8.48 -3.02 21.10
CA PRO A 130 8.09 -1.81 21.82
C PRO A 130 7.82 -0.62 20.89
N SER A 131 7.85 -0.83 19.56
CA SER A 131 7.74 0.25 18.57
C SER A 131 8.82 1.34 18.75
N GLY A 132 10.07 0.95 19.07
CA GLY A 132 11.15 1.88 19.42
C GLY A 132 11.57 2.80 18.26
N CYS A 133 11.36 4.11 18.42
CA CYS A 133 11.77 5.11 17.44
C CYS A 133 13.28 5.41 17.48
N ASP A 134 13.93 5.13 18.61
CA ASP A 134 15.39 5.10 18.76
C ASP A 134 16.02 4.00 17.89
N ALA A 135 15.44 2.80 17.91
CA ALA A 135 15.84 1.71 17.02
C ALA A 135 15.56 2.04 15.54
N ALA A 136 14.43 2.69 15.24
CA ALA A 136 14.11 3.14 13.89
C ALA A 136 15.15 4.14 13.35
N ASN A 137 15.54 5.13 14.17
CA ASN A 137 16.58 6.09 13.79
C ASN A 137 17.94 5.39 13.61
N ALA A 138 18.33 4.51 14.54
CA ALA A 138 19.58 3.76 14.44
C ALA A 138 19.68 2.93 13.15
N LEU A 139 18.59 2.27 12.76
CA LEU A 139 18.50 1.50 11.52
C LEU A 139 18.54 2.42 10.28
N ALA A 140 17.76 3.50 10.27
CA ALA A 140 17.76 4.45 9.16
C ALA A 140 19.13 5.11 8.94
N ASP A 141 19.82 5.47 10.02
CA ASP A 141 21.18 6.00 9.99
C ASP A 141 22.21 4.97 9.52
N THR A 142 22.06 3.70 9.90
CA THR A 142 22.99 2.62 9.53
C THR A 142 22.85 2.18 8.08
N PHE A 143 21.62 2.11 7.58
CA PHE A 143 21.30 1.57 6.25
C PHE A 143 21.04 2.66 5.20
N GLY A 144 21.01 3.93 5.60
CA GLY A 144 21.03 5.08 4.71
C GLY A 144 22.41 5.36 4.11
N THR A 145 22.46 6.21 3.09
CA THR A 145 23.73 6.66 2.48
C THR A 145 23.91 8.17 2.61
N GLY A 146 25.13 8.62 2.86
CA GLY A 146 25.44 10.04 3.09
C GLY A 146 26.50 10.26 4.17
N SER A 147 27.10 11.44 4.15
CA SER A 147 28.17 11.82 5.08
C SER A 147 27.64 12.16 6.49
N THR A 148 26.41 12.65 6.61
CA THR A 148 25.78 13.04 7.88
C THR A 148 24.63 12.10 8.26
N GLU A 149 24.25 12.06 9.53
CA GLU A 149 23.07 11.30 10.00
C GLU A 149 21.81 11.76 9.28
N ALA A 150 21.61 13.08 9.14
CA ALA A 150 20.48 13.64 8.39
C ALA A 150 20.46 13.20 6.92
N ALA A 151 21.61 13.14 6.25
CA ALA A 151 21.68 12.67 4.87
C ALA A 151 21.35 11.17 4.76
N ARG A 152 21.84 10.35 5.71
CA ARG A 152 21.57 8.91 5.75
C ARG A 152 20.09 8.63 6.02
N THR A 153 19.49 9.26 7.01
CA THR A 153 18.06 9.07 7.29
C THR A 153 17.17 9.56 6.15
N ALA A 154 17.51 10.68 5.49
CA ALA A 154 16.82 11.13 4.28
C ALA A 154 16.94 10.13 3.12
N SER A 155 18.15 9.63 2.86
CA SER A 155 18.41 8.58 1.86
C SER A 155 17.64 7.29 2.18
N PHE A 156 17.54 6.92 3.46
CA PHE A 156 16.75 5.77 3.89
C PHE A 156 15.25 5.95 3.59
N ILE A 157 14.70 7.14 3.83
CA ILE A 157 13.30 7.44 3.46
C ILE A 157 13.10 7.37 1.94
N THR A 158 14.08 7.78 1.13
CA THR A 158 14.03 7.56 -0.32
C THR A 158 13.96 6.07 -0.66
N LYS A 159 14.73 5.21 0.02
CA LYS A 159 14.65 3.75 -0.16
C LYS A 159 13.29 3.18 0.23
N MET A 160 12.68 3.65 1.31
CA MET A 160 11.32 3.25 1.71
C MET A 160 10.28 3.58 0.62
N ASN A 161 10.37 4.77 0.01
CA ASN A 161 9.48 5.16 -1.08
C ASN A 161 9.76 4.38 -2.38
N HIS A 162 11.02 4.07 -2.67
CA HIS A 162 11.37 3.19 -3.79
C HIS A 162 10.73 1.81 -3.61
N ARG A 163 10.82 1.24 -2.41
CA ARG A 163 10.18 -0.03 -2.08
C ARG A 163 8.66 0.01 -2.20
N ALA A 164 8.03 1.10 -1.77
CA ALA A 164 6.60 1.32 -1.97
C ALA A 164 6.22 1.28 -3.46
N ALA A 165 7.02 1.90 -4.32
CA ALA A 165 6.81 1.92 -5.76
C ALA A 165 6.97 0.54 -6.39
N GLU A 166 8.00 -0.23 -6.00
CA GLU A 166 8.20 -1.62 -6.45
C GLU A 166 7.01 -2.53 -6.09
N LEU A 167 6.40 -2.30 -4.92
CA LEU A 167 5.22 -3.04 -4.45
C LEU A 167 3.91 -2.52 -5.04
N GLY A 168 3.94 -1.46 -5.87
CA GLY A 168 2.75 -0.88 -6.48
C GLY A 168 1.86 -0.10 -5.50
N MET A 169 2.39 0.35 -4.36
CA MET A 169 1.67 1.08 -3.31
C MET A 169 1.39 2.54 -3.71
N LYS A 170 0.51 2.74 -4.70
CA LYS A 170 0.21 4.06 -5.33
C LYS A 170 -0.38 5.10 -4.38
N ASN A 171 -0.93 4.68 -3.24
CA ASN A 171 -1.52 5.54 -2.22
C ASN A 171 -0.62 5.71 -0.99
N THR A 172 0.65 5.34 -1.10
CA THR A 172 1.60 5.41 0.02
C THR A 172 2.72 6.40 -0.25
N LYS A 173 3.06 7.18 0.76
CA LYS A 173 4.25 8.03 0.80
C LYS A 173 4.85 8.01 2.20
N TYR A 174 6.15 7.84 2.27
CA TYR A 174 6.91 7.94 3.51
C TYR A 174 7.64 9.29 3.55
N ASP A 175 7.51 10.01 4.66
CA ASP A 175 8.34 11.19 4.96
C ASP A 175 9.09 11.05 6.30
N SER A 176 8.95 9.89 6.95
CA SER A 176 9.61 9.54 8.21
C SER A 176 9.95 8.03 8.20
N PHE A 177 10.94 7.62 8.98
CA PHE A 177 11.32 6.22 9.16
C PHE A 177 10.59 5.54 10.34
N ASP A 178 9.81 6.28 11.12
CA ASP A 178 9.16 5.78 12.33
C ASP A 178 7.67 6.15 12.43
N GLY A 179 7.15 7.00 11.54
CA GLY A 179 5.77 7.46 11.53
C GLY A 179 5.55 8.86 12.10
N ILE A 180 6.58 9.49 12.68
CA ILE A 180 6.50 10.86 13.20
C ILE A 180 6.76 11.84 12.06
N SER A 181 5.68 12.29 11.44
CA SER A 181 5.70 13.18 10.28
C SER A 181 5.59 14.64 10.67
N GLN A 182 6.60 15.44 10.33
CA GLN A 182 6.56 16.90 10.54
C GLN A 182 5.76 17.61 9.44
N ALA A 183 5.79 17.09 8.22
CA ALA A 183 5.13 17.70 7.06
C ALA A 183 3.72 17.16 6.78
N GLY A 184 3.30 16.13 7.52
CA GLY A 184 2.02 15.44 7.33
C GLY A 184 1.94 14.59 6.06
N ASN A 185 3.07 14.33 5.37
CA ASN A 185 3.12 13.60 4.10
C ASN A 185 3.39 12.10 4.28
N ASN A 186 3.40 11.58 5.51
CA ASN A 186 3.49 10.16 5.81
C ASN A 186 2.09 9.52 5.85
N TYR A 187 1.69 8.90 4.75
CA TYR A 187 0.37 8.31 4.61
C TYR A 187 0.41 7.00 3.82
N THR A 188 -0.60 6.16 4.02
CA THR A 188 -0.95 5.04 3.14
C THR A 188 -2.44 4.96 2.93
#